data_AF-X1IFY3-F1
#
_entry.id   AF-X1IFY3-F1
#
_cell.length_a   1.000
_cell.length_b   1.000
_cell.length_c   1.000
_cell.angle_alpha   90.00
_cell.angle_beta   90.00
_cell.angle_gamma   90.00
#
_symmetry.space_group_name_H-M   'P 1'
#
loop_
_entity.id
_entity.type
_entity.pdbx_description
1 polymer ?
#
loop_
_entity_poly.entity_id
_entity_poly.type
_entity_poly.pdbx_seq_one_letter_code
_entity_poly.pdbx_strand_id
1 'polypeptide(L)'
;MLLTTTVLGWILGNILGGLAGYFTRSRILKIVDGIAMFVRPMPYYILALILIIFFAYLLPIFPLGGGFPIGVRLSLSWSVFKDILRHAFLPAMSLVLLSAAVNHQTMRLIVQSVKDEDYIRYAKIGNVKERTIFSRYVMRNALLPQI
;
A
#
# COMPACT_ATOMS: atom_id res chain seq x y z
N MET A 1 -13.94 -7.58 3.21
CA MET A 1 -12.49 -7.75 3.06
C MET A 1 -11.96 -7.04 1.81
N LEU A 2 -12.49 -7.30 0.60
CA LEU A 2 -11.98 -6.64 -0.62
C LEU A 2 -12.06 -5.11 -0.57
N LEU A 3 -13.21 -4.52 -0.22
CA LEU A 3 -13.33 -3.07 -0.10
C LEU A 3 -12.32 -2.47 0.89
N THR A 4 -12.19 -3.07 2.08
CA THR A 4 -11.25 -2.61 3.11
C THR A 4 -9.80 -2.71 2.65
N THR A 5 -9.41 -3.79 1.97
CA THR A 5 -8.04 -3.97 1.48
C THR A 5 -7.73 -3.01 0.32
N THR A 6 -8.70 -2.78 -0.56
CA THR A 6 -8.54 -1.85 -1.69
C THR A 6 -8.44 -0.41 -1.21
N VAL A 7 -9.28 0.02 -0.27
CA VAL A 7 -9.22 1.37 0.30
C VAL A 7 -7.89 1.59 1.02
N LEU A 8 -7.44 0.63 1.85
CA LEU A 8 -6.14 0.74 2.53
C LEU A 8 -4.98 0.76 1.53
N GLY A 9 -5.00 -0.12 0.53
CA GLY A 9 -3.99 -0.15 -0.52
C GLY A 9 -3.95 1.14 -1.33
N TRP A 10 -5.11 1.69 -1.69
CA TRP A 10 -5.23 2.96 -2.40
C TRP A 10 -4.69 4.12 -1.58
N ILE A 11 -5.06 4.25 -0.30
CA ILE A 11 -4.56 5.32 0.58
C ILE A 11 -3.04 5.22 0.72
N LEU A 12 -2.52 4.04 1.07
CA LEU A 12 -1.09 3.84 1.29
C LEU A 12 -0.29 4.07 0.01
N GLY A 13 -0.76 3.53 -1.11
CA GLY A 13 -0.12 3.69 -2.42
C GLY A 13 -0.06 5.15 -2.83
N ASN A 14 -1.16 5.90 -2.72
CA ASN A 14 -1.17 7.31 -3.11
C ASN A 14 -0.24 8.17 -2.22
N ILE A 15 -0.21 7.94 -0.91
CA ILE A 15 0.67 8.69 -0.01
C ILE A 15 2.15 8.39 -0.31
N LEU A 16 2.51 7.10 -0.37
CA LEU A 16 3.90 6.69 -0.61
C LEU A 16 4.37 7.05 -2.02
N GLY A 17 3.52 6.86 -3.03
CA GLY A 17 3.81 7.20 -4.42
C GLY A 17 3.95 8.69 -4.62
N GLY A 18 3.09 9.49 -3.99
CA GLY A 18 3.20 10.94 -4.03
C GLY A 18 4.48 11.46 -3.38
N LEU A 19 4.84 10.92 -2.20
CA LEU A 19 6.11 11.24 -1.56
C LEU A 19 7.30 10.86 -2.44
N ALA A 20 7.32 9.65 -3.00
CA ALA A 20 8.41 9.16 -3.85
C ALA A 20 8.55 9.94 -5.16
N GLY A 21 7.43 10.33 -5.78
CA GLY A 21 7.41 11.17 -6.97
C GLY A 21 7.97 12.56 -6.71
N TYR A 22 7.62 13.17 -5.57
CA TYR A 22 8.05 14.53 -5.25
C TYR A 22 9.48 14.58 -4.70
N PHE A 23 9.82 13.73 -3.73
CA PHE A 23 11.08 13.73 -2.98
C PHE A 23 12.09 12.69 -3.51
N THR A 24 12.45 12.80 -4.79
CA THR A 24 13.30 11.84 -5.53
C THR A 24 14.71 11.64 -4.93
N ARG A 25 15.18 12.54 -4.05
CA ARG A 25 16.49 12.44 -3.40
C ARG A 25 16.52 11.53 -2.17
N SER A 26 15.37 11.19 -1.58
CA SER A 26 15.31 10.38 -0.36
C SER A 26 15.71 8.92 -0.65
N ARG A 27 16.72 8.40 0.07
CA ARG A 27 17.15 7.00 -0.06
C ARG A 27 16.06 6.02 0.36
N ILE A 28 15.29 6.35 1.41
CA ILE A 28 14.21 5.51 1.91
C ILE A 28 13.12 5.35 0.83
N LEU A 29 12.73 6.46 0.19
CA LEU A 29 11.70 6.43 -0.85
C LEU A 29 12.17 5.69 -2.11
N LYS A 30 13.47 5.71 -2.43
CA LYS A 30 14.03 4.87 -3.50
C LYS A 30 13.96 3.38 -3.18
N ILE A 31 14.15 2.99 -1.92
CA ILE A 31 13.98 1.59 -1.49
C ILE A 31 12.51 1.19 -1.60
N VAL A 32 11.59 2.04 -1.14
CA VAL A 32 10.14 1.80 -1.27
C VAL A 32 9.73 1.68 -2.75
N ASP A 33 10.24 2.55 -3.63
CA ASP A 33 10.06 2.45 -5.08
C ASP A 33 10.53 1.09 -5.62
N GLY A 34 11.72 0.65 -5.23
CA GLY A 34 12.28 -0.64 -5.65
C GLY A 34 11.44 -1.83 -5.20
N ILE A 35 10.96 -1.81 -3.96
CA ILE A 35 10.06 -2.84 -3.43
C ILE A 35 8.74 -2.84 -4.20
N ALA A 36 8.14 -1.67 -4.43
CA ALA A 36 6.89 -1.55 -5.18
C ALA A 36 7.03 -2.08 -6.62
N MET A 37 8.14 -1.76 -7.29
CA MET A 37 8.45 -2.27 -8.64
C MET A 37 8.61 -3.79 -8.68
N PHE A 38 9.14 -4.40 -7.62
CA PHE A 38 9.28 -5.85 -7.50
C PHE A 38 7.95 -6.54 -7.20
N VAL A 39 7.12 -5.95 -6.33
CA VAL A 39 5.83 -6.52 -5.90
C VAL A 39 4.75 -6.38 -6.98
N ARG A 40 4.71 -5.24 -7.69
CA ARG A 40 3.69 -4.92 -8.70
C ARG A 40 3.42 -6.03 -9.75
N PRO A 41 4.43 -6.67 -10.37
CA PRO A 41 4.18 -7.71 -11.37
C PRO A 41 3.75 -9.05 -10.76
N MET A 42 3.81 -9.23 -9.44
CA MET A 42 3.46 -10.51 -8.83
C MET A 42 1.96 -10.76 -8.84
N PRO A 43 1.51 -11.97 -9.23
CA PRO A 43 0.13 -12.38 -8.98
C PRO A 43 -0.17 -12.41 -7.47
N TYR A 44 -1.36 -11.96 -7.07
CA TYR A 44 -1.75 -11.81 -5.66
C TYR A 44 -1.66 -13.12 -4.85
N TYR A 45 -1.97 -14.26 -5.49
CA TYR A 45 -1.91 -15.57 -4.83
C TYR A 45 -0.47 -16.01 -4.57
N ILE A 46 0.48 -15.68 -5.46
CA ILE A 46 1.90 -15.96 -5.24
C ILE A 46 2.41 -15.13 -4.07
N LEU A 47 2.08 -13.84 -4.04
CA LEU A 47 2.45 -12.97 -2.92
C LEU A 47 1.85 -13.45 -1.60
N ALA A 48 0.59 -13.90 -1.61
CA ALA A 48 -0.05 -14.51 -0.43
C ALA A 48 0.70 -15.76 0.05
N LEU A 49 1.06 -16.67 -0.86
CA LEU A 49 1.82 -17.88 -0.53
C LEU A 49 3.19 -17.55 0.05
N ILE A 50 3.91 -16.58 -0.53
CA ILE A 50 5.20 -16.12 -0.01
C ILE A 50 5.03 -15.59 1.43
N LEU A 51 4.01 -14.75 1.68
CA LEU A 51 3.75 -14.24 3.02
C LEU A 51 3.39 -15.35 4.01
N ILE A 52 2.61 -16.36 3.59
CA ILE A 52 2.28 -17.52 4.43
C ILE A 52 3.53 -18.31 4.77
N ILE A 53 4.36 -18.66 3.78
CA ILE A 53 5.60 -19.40 4.02
C ILE A 53 6.52 -18.59 4.95
N PHE A 54 6.64 -17.29 4.74
CA PHE A 54 7.53 -16.46 5.56
C PHE A 54 7.02 -16.26 7.00
N PHE A 55 5.75 -15.89 7.18
CA PHE A 55 5.18 -15.45 8.46
C PHE A 55 4.37 -16.51 9.22
N ALA A 56 4.16 -17.68 8.62
CA ALA A 56 3.56 -18.81 9.29
C ALA A 56 4.56 -19.97 9.42
N TYR A 57 5.39 -20.23 8.41
CA TYR A 57 6.32 -21.38 8.43
C TYR A 57 7.70 -21.00 8.99
N LEU A 58 8.39 -20.05 8.36
CA LEU A 58 9.75 -19.65 8.75
C LEU A 58 9.77 -18.87 10.07
N LEU A 59 8.90 -17.86 10.18
CA LEU A 59 8.70 -17.04 11.36
C LEU A 59 7.27 -17.29 11.85
N PRO A 60 7.01 -18.25 12.76
CA PRO A 60 5.66 -18.66 13.16
C PRO A 60 4.94 -17.61 14.05
N ILE A 61 4.75 -16.42 13.50
CA ILE A 61 3.97 -15.32 14.10
C ILE A 61 2.48 -15.59 13.86
N PHE A 62 2.15 -16.13 12.69
CA PHE A 62 0.80 -16.50 12.27
C PHE A 62 0.63 -18.03 12.22
N PRO A 63 -0.59 -18.53 12.45
CA PRO A 63 -0.87 -19.95 12.34
C PRO A 63 -0.76 -20.41 10.87
N LEU A 64 -0.01 -21.50 10.64
CA LEU A 64 0.11 -22.17 9.33
C LEU A 64 -1.19 -22.77 8.84
N GLY A 65 -2.00 -23.22 9.78
CA GLY A 65 -3.25 -23.92 9.56
C GLY A 65 -3.99 -24.04 10.89
N GLY A 66 -5.30 -24.00 10.78
CA GLY A 66 -6.25 -24.01 11.88
C GLY A 66 -7.64 -24.17 11.29
N GLY A 67 -7.79 -25.18 10.42
CA GLY A 67 -9.12 -25.72 10.18
C GLY A 67 -9.66 -26.10 11.54
N PHE A 68 -10.83 -25.56 11.87
CA PHE A 68 -11.59 -25.88 13.09
C PHE A 68 -11.34 -27.34 13.50
N PRO A 69 -11.12 -27.65 14.80
CA PRO A 69 -11.15 -29.03 15.25
C PRO A 69 -12.42 -29.67 14.70
N ILE A 70 -12.30 -30.82 14.02
CA ILE A 70 -13.43 -31.55 13.46
C ILE A 70 -14.43 -31.77 14.61
N GLY A 71 -15.57 -31.07 14.58
CA GLY A 71 -16.61 -31.14 15.61
C GLY A 71 -16.92 -29.86 16.38
N VAL A 72 -16.24 -28.73 16.17
CA VAL A 72 -16.63 -27.46 16.80
C VAL A 72 -17.89 -26.89 16.10
N ARG A 73 -19.00 -26.83 16.82
CA ARG A 73 -20.21 -26.11 16.39
C ARG A 73 -19.82 -24.65 16.15
N LEU A 74 -20.10 -24.09 14.96
CA LEU A 74 -19.96 -22.66 14.69
C LEU A 74 -20.84 -21.89 15.69
N SER A 75 -20.24 -21.50 16.82
CA SER A 75 -20.84 -20.53 17.72
C SER A 75 -20.33 -19.16 17.29
N LEU A 76 -21.21 -18.16 17.29
CA LEU A 76 -20.90 -16.77 16.99
C LEU A 76 -20.18 -16.13 18.19
N SER A 77 -19.12 -16.79 18.65
CA SER A 77 -18.29 -16.38 19.79
C SER A 77 -17.16 -15.48 19.33
N TRP A 78 -16.77 -14.55 20.19
CA TRP A 78 -15.66 -13.63 19.97
C TRP A 78 -14.33 -14.35 19.67
N SER A 79 -14.14 -15.56 20.22
CA SER A 79 -12.95 -16.39 19.94
C SER A 79 -12.87 -16.83 18.48
N VAL A 80 -13.99 -17.29 17.91
CA VAL A 80 -14.07 -17.74 16.51
C VAL A 80 -13.82 -16.59 15.55
N PHE A 81 -14.35 -15.40 15.84
CA PHE A 81 -14.11 -14.20 15.03
C PHE A 81 -12.62 -13.83 14.98
N LYS A 82 -11.93 -13.86 16.13
CA LYS A 82 -10.50 -13.57 16.24
C LYS A 82 -9.65 -14.57 15.45
N ASP A 83 -10.02 -15.84 15.50
CA ASP A 83 -9.31 -16.89 14.74
C ASP A 83 -9.50 -16.73 13.23
N ILE A 84 -10.71 -16.44 12.76
CA ILE A 84 -10.97 -16.15 11.34
C ILE A 84 -10.13 -14.96 10.87
N LEU A 85 -10.08 -13.88 11.66
CA LEU A 85 -9.29 -12.69 11.30
C LEU A 85 -7.79 -13.01 11.20
N ARG A 86 -7.26 -13.84 12.10
CA ARG A 86 -5.83 -14.20 12.14
C ARG A 86 -5.41 -15.05 10.92
N HIS A 87 -6.28 -15.94 10.46
CA HIS A 87 -6.02 -16.74 9.25
C HIS A 87 -6.24 -15.95 7.95
N ALA A 88 -7.20 -15.03 7.94
CA ALA A 88 -7.47 -14.18 6.78
C ALA A 88 -6.47 -13.00 6.63
N PHE A 89 -5.68 -12.71 7.66
CA PHE A 89 -4.80 -11.54 7.69
C PHE A 89 -3.71 -11.57 6.61
N LEU A 90 -2.98 -12.68 6.46
CA LEU A 90 -1.89 -12.76 5.49
C LEU A 90 -2.38 -12.64 4.02
N PRO A 91 -3.46 -13.33 3.60
CA PRO A 91 -4.08 -13.10 2.30
C PRO A 91 -4.63 -11.68 2.13
N ALA A 92 -5.24 -11.09 3.16
CA ALA A 92 -5.70 -9.71 3.08
C ALA A 92 -4.54 -8.72 2.93
N MET A 93 -3.42 -8.97 3.60
CA MET A 93 -2.21 -8.15 3.50
C MET A 93 -1.57 -8.23 2.12
N SER A 94 -1.58 -9.38 1.46
CA SER A 94 -1.08 -9.48 0.07
C SER A 94 -1.89 -8.60 -0.88
N LEU A 95 -3.22 -8.54 -0.72
CA LEU A 95 -4.09 -7.67 -1.51
C LEU A 95 -3.79 -6.19 -1.27
N VAL A 96 -3.59 -5.79 0.00
CA VAL A 96 -3.21 -4.41 0.34
C VAL A 96 -1.88 -4.04 -0.28
N LEU A 97 -0.86 -4.90 -0.17
CA LEU A 97 0.48 -4.64 -0.69
C LEU A 97 0.49 -4.52 -2.22
N LEU A 98 -0.21 -5.43 -2.91
CA LEU A 98 -0.28 -5.39 -4.37
C LEU A 98 -1.03 -4.14 -4.85
N SER A 99 -2.18 -3.85 -4.22
CA SER A 99 -2.96 -2.65 -4.51
C SER A 99 -2.14 -1.38 -4.24
N ALA A 100 -1.42 -1.31 -3.12
CA ALA A 100 -0.54 -0.20 -2.80
C ALA A 100 0.59 -0.04 -3.81
N ALA A 101 1.24 -1.13 -4.25
CA ALA A 101 2.32 -1.09 -5.23
C ALA A 101 1.87 -0.52 -6.58
N VAL A 102 0.68 -0.91 -7.06
CA VAL A 102 0.09 -0.38 -8.29
C VAL A 102 -0.22 1.11 -8.14
N ASN A 103 -0.97 1.48 -7.10
CA ASN A 103 -1.36 2.88 -6.86
C ASN A 103 -0.15 3.79 -6.63
N HIS A 104 0.86 3.29 -5.93
CA HIS A 104 2.14 3.96 -5.70
C HIS A 104 2.80 4.37 -7.01
N GLN A 105 2.92 3.44 -7.95
CA GLN A 105 3.61 3.71 -9.19
C GLN A 105 2.82 4.67 -10.09
N THR A 106 1.50 4.54 -10.14
CA THR A 106 0.62 5.48 -10.86
C THR A 106 0.74 6.88 -10.26
N MET A 107 0.61 7.02 -8.95
CA MET A 107 0.69 8.31 -8.26
C MET A 107 2.06 8.96 -8.41
N ARG A 108 3.14 8.18 -8.36
CA ARG A 108 4.50 8.68 -8.59
C ARG A 108 4.66 9.32 -9.97
N LEU A 109 4.11 8.70 -11.01
CA LEU A 109 4.17 9.22 -12.38
C LEU A 109 3.37 10.52 -12.51
N ILE A 110 2.16 10.57 -11.94
CA ILE A 110 1.32 11.78 -11.95
C ILE A 110 1.99 12.91 -11.18
N VAL A 111 2.56 12.62 -10.00
CA VAL A 111 3.27 13.64 -9.22
C VAL A 111 4.49 14.17 -9.96
N GLN A 112 5.21 13.33 -10.70
CA GLN A 112 6.33 13.76 -11.53
C GLN A 112 5.87 14.72 -12.63
N SER A 113 4.76 14.42 -13.33
CA SER A 113 4.22 15.34 -14.35
C SER A 113 3.72 16.65 -13.74
N VAL A 114 2.96 16.59 -12.63
CA VAL A 114 2.42 17.78 -11.95
C VAL A 114 3.53 18.68 -11.40
N LYS A 115 4.63 18.09 -10.91
CA LYS A 115 5.77 18.83 -10.37
C LYS A 115 6.48 19.71 -11.41
N ASP A 116 6.35 19.39 -12.69
CA ASP A 116 6.97 20.11 -13.80
C ASP A 116 6.10 21.24 -14.37
N GLU A 117 4.88 21.44 -13.85
CA GLU A 117 3.95 22.49 -14.27
C GLU A 117 4.41 23.90 -13.83
N ASP A 118 4.05 24.92 -14.62
CA ASP A 118 4.56 26.28 -14.45
C ASP A 118 4.12 26.93 -13.14
N TYR A 119 2.91 26.67 -12.64
CA TYR A 119 2.47 27.22 -11.35
C TYR A 119 3.28 26.66 -10.16
N ILE A 120 3.83 25.45 -10.28
CA ILE A 120 4.76 24.91 -9.29
C ILE A 120 6.10 25.65 -9.35
N ARG A 121 6.57 25.99 -10.56
CA ARG A 121 7.80 26.80 -10.74
C ARG A 121 7.62 28.20 -10.18
N TYR A 122 6.51 28.88 -10.47
CA TYR A 122 6.19 30.19 -9.90
C TYR A 122 6.09 30.15 -8.37
N ALA A 123 5.47 29.11 -7.80
CA ALA A 123 5.40 28.94 -6.34
C ALA A 123 6.79 28.78 -5.70
N LYS A 124 7.72 28.07 -6.35
CA LYS A 124 9.11 27.96 -5.89
C LYS A 124 9.86 29.29 -5.95
N ILE A 125 9.69 30.06 -7.04
CA ILE A 125 10.28 31.39 -7.20
C ILE A 125 9.72 32.35 -6.14
N GLY A 126 8.42 32.27 -5.87
CA GLY A 126 7.74 33.01 -4.80
C GLY A 126 8.09 32.54 -3.38
N ASN A 127 9.09 31.68 -3.21
CA ASN A 127 9.59 31.17 -1.93
C ASN A 127 8.51 30.49 -1.05
N VAL A 128 7.51 29.86 -1.67
CA VAL A 128 6.52 29.07 -0.95
C VAL A 128 7.20 27.85 -0.34
N LYS A 129 6.92 27.57 0.94
CA LYS A 129 7.50 26.42 1.65
C LYS A 129 7.26 25.12 0.89
N GLU A 130 8.30 24.30 0.75
CA GLU A 130 8.26 23.05 -0.01
C GLU A 130 7.16 22.07 0.47
N ARG A 131 6.93 21.99 1.79
CA ARG A 131 5.82 21.20 2.37
C ARG A 131 4.44 21.67 1.93
N THR A 132 4.27 22.99 1.75
CA THR A 132 3.03 23.59 1.27
C THR A 132 2.85 23.31 -0.22
N ILE A 133 3.91 23.45 -1.03
CA ILE A 133 3.90 23.09 -2.46
C ILE A 133 3.48 21.62 -2.62
N PHE A 134 4.13 20.72 -1.89
CA PHE A 134 3.81 19.29 -1.94
C PHE A 134 2.34 19.01 -1.57
N SER A 135 1.89 19.45 -0.39
CA SER A 135 0.57 19.08 0.13
C SER A 135 -0.61 19.79 -0.57
N ARG A 136 -0.50 21.09 -0.83
CA ARG A 136 -1.63 21.91 -1.31
C ARG A 136 -1.70 22.05 -2.82
N TYR A 137 -0.57 21.96 -3.50
CA TYR A 137 -0.50 22.14 -4.95
C TYR A 137 -0.34 20.79 -5.63
N VAL A 138 0.75 20.08 -5.35
CA VAL A 138 1.07 18.83 -6.08
C VAL A 138 0.13 17.70 -5.72
N MET A 139 0.04 17.31 -4.43
CA MET A 139 -0.81 16.18 -4.02
C MET A 139 -2.28 16.41 -4.33
N ARG A 140 -2.78 17.64 -4.17
CA ARG A 140 -4.17 17.96 -4.45
C ARG A 140 -4.51 17.79 -5.94
N ASN A 141 -3.63 18.24 -6.84
CA ASN A 141 -3.84 18.08 -8.28
C ASN A 141 -3.58 16.65 -8.75
N ALA A 142 -2.56 15.99 -8.18
CA ALA A 142 -2.20 14.63 -8.55
C ALA A 142 -3.22 13.55 -8.10
N LEU A 143 -4.05 13.85 -7.09
CA LEU A 143 -5.11 12.95 -6.65
C LEU A 143 -6.36 12.96 -7.56
N LEU A 144 -6.54 13.97 -8.41
CA LEU A 144 -7.75 14.09 -9.25
C LEU A 144 -7.96 12.88 -10.17
N PRO A 145 -6.94 12.34 -10.85
CA PRO A 145 -7.11 11.15 -11.70
C PRO A 145 -7.21 9.83 -10.92
N GLN A 146 -7.05 9.87 -9.60
CA GLN A 146 -7.00 8.70 -8.72
C GLN A 146 -8.34 8.41 -8.03
N ILE A 147 -9.31 9.33 -8.13
CA ILE A 147 -10.65 9.26 -7.55
C ILE A 147 -11.65 8.96 -8.68
#